data_AF-A0A7V7WW91-F1
#
_entry.id   AF-A0A7V7WW91-F1
#
_cell.length_a   1.000
_cell.length_b   1.000
_cell.length_c   1.000
_cell.angle_alpha   90.00
_cell.angle_beta   90.00
_cell.angle_gamma   90.00
#
_symmetry.space_group_name_H-M   'P 1'
#
loop_
_entity.id
_entity.type
_entity.pdbx_description
1 polymer ?
#
loop_
_entity_poly.entity_id
_entity_poly.type
_entity_poly.pdbx_seq_one_letter_code
_entity_poly.pdbx_strand_id
1 'polypeptide(L)'
;MKAHRLADIVAALGGELHGDGELAISRIASLDQADGRSISFLAHSRHAPKLARSAAGCVIAAVASLPAVRARGAAAVVTDDPYLY
;
A
#
# COMPACT_ATOMS: atom_id res chain seq x y z
N MET A 1 17.42 6.71 -5.44
CA MET A 1 16.32 6.06 -6.19
C MET A 1 15.34 7.14 -6.63
N LYS A 2 14.78 7.01 -7.84
CA LYS A 2 13.78 7.94 -8.37
C LYS A 2 12.41 7.61 -7.75
N ALA A 3 11.63 8.62 -7.40
CA ALA A 3 10.26 8.41 -6.94
C ALA A 3 9.30 8.31 -8.14
N HIS A 4 8.28 7.48 -8.00
CA HIS A 4 7.20 7.29 -8.97
C HIS A 4 5.88 7.70 -8.33
N ARG A 5 4.95 8.25 -9.11
CA ARG A 5 3.60 8.49 -8.59
C ARG A 5 2.89 7.17 -8.43
N LEU A 6 2.06 7.08 -7.39
CA LEU A 6 1.29 5.89 -7.10
C LEU A 6 0.37 5.51 -8.27
N ALA A 7 -0.24 6.48 -8.94
CA ALA A 7 -1.06 6.25 -10.12
C ALA A 7 -0.26 5.61 -11.27
N ASP A 8 0.99 6.01 -11.48
CA ASP A 8 1.85 5.44 -12.54
C ASP A 8 2.22 3.98 -12.21
N ILE A 9 2.42 3.66 -10.92
CA ILE A 9 2.67 2.29 -10.45
C ILE A 9 1.45 1.41 -10.70
N VAL A 10 0.26 1.89 -10.34
CA VAL A 10 -1.02 1.18 -10.53
C VAL A 10 -1.32 1.00 -12.01
N ALA A 11 -1.08 2.01 -12.86
CA ALA A 11 -1.28 1.89 -14.30
C ALA A 11 -0.38 0.81 -14.93
N ALA A 12 0.82 0.60 -14.40
CA ALA A 12 1.77 -0.39 -14.91
C ALA A 12 1.51 -1.81 -14.39
N LEU A 13 1.06 -1.95 -13.14
CA LEU A 13 0.92 -3.24 -12.44
C LEU A 13 -0.53 -3.74 -12.33
N GLY A 14 -1.50 -2.86 -12.57
CA GLY A 14 -2.92 -3.13 -12.37
C GLY A 14 -3.39 -2.82 -10.94
N GLY A 15 -4.49 -3.44 -10.52
CA GLY A 15 -5.11 -3.21 -9.21
C GLY A 15 -6.00 -1.96 -9.15
N GLU A 16 -6.76 -1.85 -8.06
CA GLU A 16 -7.68 -0.75 -7.80
C GLU A 16 -7.08 0.21 -6.76
N LEU A 17 -6.85 1.46 -7.18
CA LEU A 17 -6.31 2.50 -6.30
C LEU A 17 -7.42 3.19 -5.50
N HIS A 18 -7.25 3.22 -4.18
CA HIS A 18 -8.04 4.04 -3.27
C HIS A 18 -7.13 5.02 -2.50
N GLY A 19 -7.32 6.31 -2.71
CA GLY A 19 -6.53 7.36 -2.06
C GLY A 19 -5.90 8.30 -3.08
N ASP A 20 -4.81 8.96 -2.67
CA ASP A 20 -4.10 9.93 -3.51
C ASP A 20 -3.13 9.24 -4.48
N GLY A 21 -3.42 9.32 -5.78
CA GLY A 21 -2.57 8.79 -6.85
C GLY A 21 -1.32 9.61 -7.14
N GLU A 22 -1.27 10.88 -6.72
CA GLU A 22 -0.10 11.74 -6.90
C GLU A 22 0.96 11.50 -5.82
N LEU A 23 0.68 10.61 -4.84
CA LEU A 23 1.62 10.24 -3.80
C LEU A 23 2.92 9.71 -4.40
N ALA A 24 4.03 10.36 -4.05
CA ALA A 24 5.36 9.97 -4.49
C ALA A 24 5.90 8.79 -3.68
N ILE A 25 6.05 7.64 -4.35
CA ILE A 25 6.60 6.41 -3.81
C ILE A 25 8.07 6.27 -4.24
N SER A 26 8.99 6.14 -3.29
CA SER A 26 10.44 6.08 -3.55
C SER A 26 11.06 4.72 -3.25
N ARG A 27 10.37 3.86 -2.50
CA ARG A 27 10.87 2.53 -2.11
C ARG A 27 9.75 1.57 -1.71
N ILE A 28 10.09 0.29 -1.73
CA ILE A 28 9.30 -0.78 -1.12
C ILE A 28 9.81 -0.99 0.31
N ALA A 29 8.91 -1.23 1.26
CA ALA A 29 9.27 -1.48 2.66
C ALA A 29 8.31 -2.47 3.32
N SER A 30 8.78 -3.19 4.34
CA SER A 30 7.89 -3.91 5.25
C SER A 30 7.07 -2.92 6.08
N LEU A 31 5.88 -3.31 6.55
CA LEU A 31 5.01 -2.45 7.36
C LEU A 31 5.73 -1.85 8.59
N ASP A 32 6.67 -2.59 9.17
CA ASP A 32 7.42 -2.16 10.37
C ASP A 32 8.49 -1.08 10.06
N GLN A 33 8.96 -1.01 8.82
CA GLN A 33 10.03 -0.08 8.39
C GLN A 33 9.55 0.97 7.38
N ALA A 34 8.27 0.94 7.04
CA ALA A 34 7.70 1.82 6.03
C ALA A 34 7.53 3.24 6.56
N ASP A 35 7.69 4.20 5.66
CA ASP A 35 7.43 5.62 5.86
C ASP A 35 6.40 6.13 4.84
N GLY A 36 6.05 7.41 4.92
CA GLY A 36 5.04 8.02 4.06
C GLY A 36 5.36 8.02 2.56
N ARG A 37 6.56 7.60 2.15
CA ARG A 37 6.98 7.45 0.75
C ARG A 37 7.25 6.00 0.37
N SER A 38 6.87 5.07 1.24
CA SER A 38 7.02 3.64 1.04
C SER A 38 5.71 3.01 0.59
N ILE A 39 5.82 2.04 -0.32
CA ILE A 39 4.74 1.07 -0.59
C ILE A 39 5.03 -0.23 0.18
N SER A 40 4.00 -0.74 0.86
CA SER A 40 4.07 -1.99 1.62
C SER A 40 2.99 -2.96 1.17
N PHE A 41 3.14 -4.24 1.48
CA PHE A 41 2.15 -5.27 1.19
C PHE A 41 1.55 -5.82 2.49
N LEU A 42 0.24 -6.01 2.49
CA LEU A 42 -0.52 -6.67 3.56
C LEU A 42 -1.11 -7.97 3.01
N ALA A 43 -0.24 -8.96 2.88
CA ALA A 43 -0.60 -10.27 2.34
C ALA A 43 -1.39 -11.16 3.30
N HIS A 44 -1.26 -10.94 4.62
CA HIS A 44 -1.85 -11.83 5.63
C HIS A 44 -2.52 -11.04 6.74
N SER A 45 -3.73 -11.47 7.08
CA SER A 45 -4.59 -10.91 8.13
C SER A 45 -3.89 -10.81 9.50
N ARG A 46 -2.95 -11.71 9.79
CA ARG A 46 -2.14 -11.66 11.03
C ARG A 46 -1.30 -10.38 11.20
N HIS A 47 -1.05 -9.64 10.12
CA HIS A 47 -0.29 -8.39 10.15
C HIS A 47 -1.17 -7.15 10.34
N ALA A 48 -2.47 -7.32 10.58
CA ALA A 48 -3.37 -6.20 10.91
C ALA A 48 -2.86 -5.33 12.09
N PRO A 49 -2.27 -5.89 13.17
CA PRO A 49 -1.68 -5.07 14.23
C PRO A 49 -0.46 -4.25 13.75
N LYS A 50 0.29 -4.74 12.76
CA LYS A 50 1.42 -4.02 12.17
C LYS A 50 0.96 -2.88 11.28
N LEU A 51 -0.12 -3.10 10.53
CA LEU A 51 -0.75 -2.06 9.69
C LEU A 51 -1.11 -0.82 10.53
N ALA A 52 -1.71 -1.02 11.70
CA ALA A 52 -2.11 0.07 12.58
C ALA A 52 -0.94 0.96 13.04
N ARG A 53 0.28 0.40 13.11
CA ARG A 53 1.49 1.12 13.51
C ARG A 53 2.37 1.56 12.35
N SER A 54 2.02 1.17 11.12
CA SER A 54 2.83 1.42 9.94
C SER A 54 2.68 2.86 9.45
N ALA A 55 3.80 3.49 9.11
CA ALA A 55 3.80 4.80 8.48
C ALA A 55 3.80 4.73 6.94
N ALA A 56 3.57 3.56 6.33
CA ALA A 56 3.54 3.38 4.87
C ALA A 56 2.65 4.41 4.16
N GLY A 57 3.14 5.03 3.09
CA GLY A 57 2.31 5.92 2.27
C GLY A 57 1.17 5.16 1.58
N CYS A 58 1.48 3.95 1.09
CA CYS A 58 0.56 3.08 0.39
C CYS A 58 0.67 1.63 0.87
N VAL A 59 -0.46 0.91 0.93
CA VAL A 59 -0.51 -0.52 1.25
C VAL A 59 -1.23 -1.29 0.15
N ILE A 60 -0.55 -2.26 -0.45
CA ILE A 60 -1.14 -3.26 -1.34
C ILE A 60 -1.84 -4.30 -0.48
N ALA A 61 -3.13 -4.54 -0.68
CA ALA A 61 -3.91 -5.41 0.18
C ALA A 61 -5.07 -6.09 -0.56
N ALA A 62 -5.59 -7.18 0.01
CA ALA A 62 -6.83 -7.78 -0.47
C ALA A 62 -8.04 -6.87 -0.12
N VAL A 63 -9.14 -7.00 -0.87
CA VAL A 63 -10.36 -6.19 -0.67
C VAL A 63 -10.88 -6.22 0.77
N ALA A 64 -10.78 -7.37 1.46
CA ALA A 64 -11.20 -7.53 2.84
C ALA A 64 -10.39 -6.66 3.84
N SER A 65 -9.19 -6.23 3.47
CA SER A 65 -8.32 -5.40 4.30
C SER A 65 -8.42 -3.90 3.99
N LEU A 66 -9.09 -3.51 2.89
CA LEU A 66 -9.29 -2.12 2.51
C LEU A 66 -9.86 -1.25 3.65
N PRO A 67 -10.88 -1.69 4.42
CA PRO A 67 -11.39 -0.88 5.54
C PRO A 67 -10.32 -0.55 6.59
N ALA A 68 -9.42 -1.49 6.88
CA ALA A 68 -8.34 -1.29 7.84
C ALA A 68 -7.27 -0.32 7.32
N VAL A 69 -6.90 -0.41 6.04
CA VAL A 69 -5.96 0.52 5.41
C VAL A 69 -6.53 1.94 5.38
N ARG A 70 -7.81 2.07 5.05
CA ARG A 70 -8.51 3.38 5.05
C ARG A 70 -8.67 3.96 6.44
N ALA A 71 -8.99 3.14 7.45
CA ALA A 71 -9.06 3.59 8.84
C ALA A 71 -7.73 4.15 9.35
N ARG A 72 -6.61 3.62 8.86
CA ARG A 72 -5.26 4.15 9.11
C ARG A 72 -4.97 5.44 8.32
N GLY A 73 -5.73 5.72 7.26
CA GLY A 73 -5.50 6.86 6.37
C GLY A 73 -4.37 6.64 5.35
N ALA A 74 -4.08 5.40 4.97
CA ALA A 74 -3.13 5.10 3.87
C ALA A 74 -3.86 5.06 2.54
N ALA A 75 -3.12 5.33 1.46
CA ALA A 75 -3.57 4.87 0.15
C ALA A 75 -3.56 3.34 0.13
N ALA A 76 -4.52 2.75 -0.56
CA ALA A 76 -4.63 1.33 -0.74
C ALA A 76 -4.57 0.98 -2.23
N VAL A 77 -3.82 -0.04 -2.58
CA VAL A 77 -3.95 -0.72 -3.86
C VAL A 77 -4.58 -2.07 -3.59
N VAL A 78 -5.78 -2.27 -4.10
CA VAL A 78 -6.52 -3.52 -3.94
C VAL A 78 -6.29 -4.42 -5.13
N THR A 79 -5.96 -5.68 -4.85
CA THR A 79 -5.76 -6.73 -5.86
C THR A 79 -6.20 -8.07 -5.27
N ASP A 80 -6.60 -9.00 -6.14
CA ASP A 80 -7.02 -10.35 -5.76
C ASP A 80 -5.87 -11.16 -5.14
N ASP A 81 -4.64 -10.92 -5.60
CA ASP A 81 -3.42 -11.51 -5.04
C ASP A 81 -2.37 -10.43 -4.72
N PRO A 82 -2.34 -9.92 -3.47
CA PRO A 82 -1.35 -8.93 -3.03
C PRO A 82 0.10 -9.40 -3.10
N TYR A 83 0.35 -10.71 -3.23
CA TYR A 83 1.71 -11.28 -3.30
C TYR A 83 2.27 -11.27 -4.72
N LEU A 84 1.40 -11.21 -5.74
CA LEU A 84 1.77 -11.21 -7.16
C LEU A 84 1.81 -9.81 -7.79
N TYR A 85 1.55 -8.79 -6.98
CA TYR A 85 1.54 -7.39 -7.36
C TYR A 85 2.96 -6.79 -7.31
#